data_AF-A0A351YBN3-F1
#
_entry.id   AF-A0A351YBN3-F1
#
_cell.length_a   1.000
_cell.length_b   1.000
_cell.length_c   1.000
_cell.angle_alpha   90.00
_cell.angle_beta   90.00
_cell.angle_gamma   90.00
#
_symmetry.space_group_name_H-M   'P 1'
#
loop_
_entity.id
_entity.type
_entity.pdbx_description
1 polymer ?
#
loop_
_entity_poly.entity_id
_entity_poly.type
_entity_poly.pdbx_seq_one_letter_code
_entity_poly.pdbx_strand_id
1 'polypeptide(L)'
;GVDMFDCVMPTRNGRNAMLFTKNGVMNMRNKKWEMDYSPIEENGASYVDTLYSKAYLRHLFHAQELLALQIASIHNLAFYLWLVREARKQILANNYAAWKSNMVKRLSNRL
;
A
#
# COMPACT_ATOMS: atom_id res chain seq x y z
N GLY A 1 -21.51 -3.23 11.77
CA GLY A 1 -20.67 -2.98 12.94
C GLY A 1 -19.80 -4.19 13.18
N VAL A 2 -18.67 -4.26 12.49
CA VAL A 2 -17.60 -5.23 12.75
C VAL A 2 -16.40 -4.41 13.19
N ASP A 3 -15.82 -4.75 14.33
CA ASP A 3 -14.82 -3.91 15.01
C ASP A 3 -13.38 -4.47 14.91
N MET A 4 -13.25 -5.74 14.50
CA MET A 4 -11.97 -6.42 14.34
C MET A 4 -11.90 -7.13 12.99
N PHE A 5 -10.70 -7.13 12.39
CA PHE A 5 -10.42 -7.77 11.11
C PHE A 5 -9.06 -8.45 11.18
N ASP A 6 -8.97 -9.66 10.62
CA ASP A 6 -7.72 -10.35 10.35
C ASP A 6 -7.67 -10.75 8.86
N CYS A 7 -6.47 -10.74 8.28
CA CYS A 7 -6.26 -11.24 6.94
C CYS A 7 -4.77 -11.43 6.63
N VAL A 8 -4.45 -12.45 5.85
CA VAL A 8 -3.10 -12.63 5.27
C VAL A 8 -2.82 -11.72 4.07
N MET A 9 -3.86 -11.07 3.52
CA MET A 9 -3.80 -10.33 2.26
C MET A 9 -2.71 -9.27 2.19
N PRO A 10 -2.46 -8.42 3.21
CA PRO A 10 -1.43 -7.38 3.12
C PRO A 10 -0.04 -7.97 2.85
N THR A 11 0.33 -9.00 3.60
CA THR A 11 1.66 -9.62 3.49
C THR A 11 1.72 -10.57 2.30
N ARG A 12 0.68 -11.38 2.04
CA ARG A 12 0.63 -12.30 0.89
C ARG A 12 0.70 -11.55 -0.45
N ASN A 13 -0.03 -10.45 -0.58
CA ASN A 13 -0.02 -9.65 -1.81
C ASN A 13 1.27 -8.85 -1.95
N GLY A 14 1.82 -8.33 -0.85
CA GLY A 14 3.12 -7.66 -0.85
C GLY A 14 4.23 -8.57 -1.40
N ARG A 15 4.28 -9.83 -0.93
CA ARG A 15 5.22 -10.84 -1.45
C ARG A 15 5.00 -11.20 -2.93
N ASN A 16 3.80 -10.96 -3.46
CA ASN A 16 3.47 -11.14 -4.87
C ASN A 16 3.52 -9.82 -5.67
N ALA A 17 4.31 -8.84 -5.20
CA ALA A 17 4.55 -7.55 -5.86
C ALA A 17 3.33 -6.63 -5.98
N MET A 18 2.25 -6.89 -5.23
CA MET A 18 1.07 -6.04 -5.19
C MET A 18 1.08 -5.16 -3.94
N LEU A 19 1.26 -3.85 -4.14
CA LEU A 19 1.30 -2.84 -3.08
C LEU A 19 0.01 -2.04 -3.03
N PHE A 20 -0.46 -1.75 -1.81
CA PHE A 20 -1.62 -0.90 -1.56
C PHE A 20 -1.17 0.50 -1.17
N THR A 21 -1.55 1.50 -1.96
CA THR A 21 -1.27 2.90 -1.67
C THR A 21 -2.56 3.66 -1.43
N LYS A 22 -2.47 4.89 -0.92
CA LYS A 22 -3.63 5.77 -0.73
C LYS A 22 -4.33 6.14 -2.04
N ASN A 23 -3.67 5.93 -3.19
CA ASN A 23 -4.16 6.31 -4.51
C ASN A 23 -4.56 5.13 -5.39
N GLY A 24 -4.36 3.89 -4.93
CA GLY A 24 -4.67 2.68 -5.68
C GLY A 24 -3.66 1.56 -5.47
N VAL A 25 -3.80 0.51 -6.26
CA VAL A 25 -2.98 -0.70 -6.20
C VAL A 25 -1.89 -0.65 -7.24
N MET A 26 -0.64 -0.82 -6.81
CA MET A 26 0.52 -0.92 -7.69
C MET A 26 0.94 -2.37 -7.86
N ASN A 27 1.32 -2.76 -9.08
CA ASN A 27 2.06 -4.00 -9.33
C ASN A 27 3.52 -3.67 -9.66
N MET A 28 4.44 -4.02 -8.76
CA MET A 28 5.87 -3.71 -8.90
C MET A 28 6.57 -4.48 -10.01
N ARG A 29 5.91 -5.47 -10.63
CA ARG A 29 6.42 -6.13 -11.84
C ARG A 29 6.20 -5.30 -13.11
N ASN A 30 5.30 -4.31 -13.08
CA ASN A 30 5.01 -3.48 -14.25
C ASN A 30 6.26 -2.71 -14.72
N LYS A 31 6.55 -2.74 -16.02
CA LYS A 31 7.71 -2.07 -16.63
C LYS A 31 7.74 -0.56 -16.39
N LYS A 32 6.58 0.10 -16.26
CA LYS A 32 6.50 1.55 -16.05
C LYS A 32 7.23 2.06 -14.79
N TRP A 33 7.47 1.19 -13.80
CA TRP A 33 8.20 1.55 -12.58
C TRP A 33 9.72 1.41 -12.72
N GLU A 34 10.23 0.91 -13.85
CA GLU A 34 11.65 0.59 -14.05
C GLU A 34 12.59 1.78 -13.87
N MET A 35 12.17 2.96 -14.31
CA MET A 35 12.94 4.21 -14.23
C MET A 35 12.24 5.25 -13.33
N ASP A 36 11.30 4.81 -12.50
CA ASP A 36 10.61 5.70 -11.56
C ASP A 36 11.40 5.78 -10.24
N TYR A 37 12.24 6.81 -10.13
CA TYR A 37 13.07 7.06 -8.95
C TYR A 37 12.33 7.77 -7.80
N SER A 38 11.04 8.05 -7.97
CA SER A 38 10.21 8.56 -6.88
C SER A 38 10.07 7.52 -5.76
N PRO A 39 9.84 7.96 -4.51
CA PRO A 39 9.56 7.05 -3.39
C PRO A 39 8.38 6.12 -3.69
N ILE A 40 8.29 4.99 -2.97
CA ILE A 40 7.15 4.06 -3.08
C ILE A 40 5.83 4.82 -2.86
N GLU A 41 5.78 5.64 -1.80
CA GLU A 41 4.68 6.56 -1.52
C GLU A 41 5.19 7.78 -0.73
N GLU A 42 5.12 8.98 -1.31
CA GLU A 42 5.67 10.22 -0.70
C GLU A 42 5.12 10.51 0.70
N ASN A 43 3.82 10.30 0.88
CA ASN A 43 3.12 10.47 2.16
C ASN A 43 2.77 9.12 2.76
N GLY A 44 3.66 8.15 2.66
CA GLY A 44 3.49 6.79 3.14
C GLY A 44 3.27 6.69 4.66
N ALA A 45 2.89 5.51 5.13
CA ALA A 45 2.62 5.22 6.55
C ALA A 45 3.81 4.53 7.25
N SER A 46 4.87 4.19 6.52
CA SER A 46 6.07 3.53 7.02
C SER A 46 7.35 4.21 6.52
N TYR A 47 8.45 3.97 7.23
CA TYR A 47 9.77 4.46 6.87
C TYR A 47 10.25 3.93 5.51
N VAL A 48 9.81 2.73 5.10
CA VAL A 48 10.22 2.13 3.81
C VAL A 48 9.69 2.93 2.62
N ASP A 49 8.62 3.70 2.82
CA ASP A 49 7.89 4.35 1.73
C ASP A 49 8.71 5.47 1.09
N THR A 50 9.55 6.13 1.87
CA THR A 50 10.45 7.21 1.44
C THR A 50 11.91 6.81 1.38
N LEU A 51 12.31 5.72 2.05
CA LEU A 51 13.69 5.21 2.03
C LEU A 51 14.07 4.57 0.70
N TYR A 52 13.12 3.96 0.00
CA TYR A 52 13.35 3.25 -1.26
C TYR A 52 12.55 3.86 -2.41
N SER A 53 13.13 3.83 -3.61
CA SER A 53 12.42 4.20 -4.84
C SER A 53 11.62 3.04 -5.41
N LYS A 54 10.61 3.37 -6.24
CA LYS A 54 9.85 2.36 -6.99
C LYS A 54 10.74 1.56 -7.93
N ALA A 55 11.68 2.23 -8.62
CA ALA A 55 12.66 1.58 -9.48
C ALA A 55 13.50 0.54 -8.73
N TYR A 56 13.99 0.89 -7.54
CA TYR A 56 14.76 -0.04 -6.71
C TYR A 56 13.93 -1.23 -6.25
N LEU A 57 12.72 -0.98 -5.71
CA LEU A 57 11.85 -2.07 -5.27
C LEU A 57 11.45 -2.99 -6.44
N ARG A 58 11.15 -2.44 -7.62
CA ARG A 58 10.92 -3.24 -8.84
C ARG A 58 12.12 -4.10 -9.17
N HIS A 59 13.31 -3.52 -9.16
CA HIS A 59 14.55 -4.24 -9.44
C HIS A 59 14.70 -5.44 -8.50
N LEU A 60 14.51 -5.26 -7.20
CA LEU A 60 14.58 -6.36 -6.22
C LEU A 60 13.56 -7.48 -6.52
N PHE A 61 12.33 -7.14 -6.95
CA PHE A 61 11.35 -8.14 -7.36
C PHE A 61 11.76 -8.94 -8.60
N HIS A 62 12.45 -8.31 -9.56
CA HIS A 62 12.96 -9.01 -10.75
C HIS A 62 14.21 -9.85 -10.43
N ALA A 63 15.05 -9.35 -9.53
CA ALA A 63 16.21 -10.06 -9.00
C ALA A 63 15.84 -11.20 -8.04
N GLN A 64 14.56 -11.34 -7.67
CA GLN A 64 14.04 -12.35 -6.73
C GLN A 64 14.65 -12.23 -5.33
N GLU A 65 14.97 -11.02 -4.90
CA GLU A 65 15.57 -10.73 -3.61
C GLU A 65 14.56 -10.75 -2.46
N LEU A 66 14.92 -11.37 -1.33
CA LEU A 66 14.06 -11.45 -0.14
C LEU A 66 13.73 -10.07 0.43
N LEU A 67 14.62 -9.09 0.24
CA LEU A 67 14.40 -7.71 0.68
C LEU A 67 13.14 -7.09 0.03
N ALA A 68 12.82 -7.45 -1.22
CA ALA A 68 11.59 -6.99 -1.87
C ALA A 68 10.34 -7.41 -1.08
N LEU A 69 10.35 -8.67 -0.60
CA LEU A 69 9.27 -9.28 0.15
C LEU A 69 9.09 -8.59 1.50
N GLN A 70 10.19 -8.25 2.17
CA GLN A 70 10.19 -7.54 3.45
C GLN A 70 9.65 -6.12 3.29
N ILE A 71 10.20 -5.33 2.35
CA ILE A 71 9.77 -3.96 2.08
C ILE A 71 8.28 -3.91 1.77
N ALA A 72 7.81 -4.73 0.82
CA ALA A 72 6.41 -4.73 0.40
C ALA A 72 5.46 -5.19 1.52
N SER A 73 5.89 -6.13 2.38
CA SER A 73 5.09 -6.55 3.53
C SER A 73 4.96 -5.45 4.58
N ILE A 74 6.05 -4.73 4.87
CA ILE A 74 6.07 -3.60 5.80
C ILE A 74 5.18 -2.47 5.28
N HIS A 75 5.34 -2.08 4.01
CA HIS A 75 4.51 -1.06 3.35
C HIS A 75 3.02 -1.40 3.45
N ASN A 76 2.62 -2.59 2.99
CA ASN A 76 1.22 -3.00 2.98
C ASN A 76 0.61 -3.09 4.38
N LEU A 77 1.35 -3.58 5.37
CA LEU A 77 0.86 -3.64 6.75
C LEU A 77 0.64 -2.23 7.31
N ALA A 78 1.58 -1.31 7.08
CA ALA A 78 1.45 0.08 7.50
C ALA A 78 0.29 0.79 6.80
N PHE A 79 0.07 0.54 5.51
CA PHE A 79 -1.09 1.02 4.77
C PHE A 79 -2.40 0.56 5.41
N TYR A 80 -2.52 -0.73 5.75
CA TYR A 80 -3.72 -1.25 6.40
C TYR A 80 -3.97 -0.57 7.75
N LEU A 81 -2.93 -0.45 8.58
CA LEU A 81 -3.03 0.25 9.87
C LEU A 81 -3.44 1.72 9.69
N TRP A 82 -2.92 2.39 8.68
CA TRP A 82 -3.36 3.74 8.31
C TRP A 82 -4.84 3.76 7.92
N LEU A 83 -5.28 2.84 7.07
CA LEU A 83 -6.66 2.80 6.57
C LEU A 83 -7.68 2.64 7.71
N VAL A 84 -7.44 1.74 8.66
CA VAL A 84 -8.33 1.58 9.84
C VAL A 84 -8.26 2.78 10.79
N ARG A 85 -7.10 3.43 10.94
CA ARG A 85 -6.99 4.68 11.72
C ARG A 85 -7.81 5.81 11.08
N GLU A 86 -7.74 5.96 9.76
CA GLU A 86 -8.55 6.95 9.04
C GLU A 86 -10.04 6.61 9.12
N ALA A 87 -10.42 5.35 8.95
CA ALA A 87 -11.79 4.90 9.15
C ALA A 87 -12.31 5.31 10.54
N ARG A 88 -11.53 5.07 11.60
CA ARG A 88 -11.88 5.47 12.96
C ARG A 88 -12.08 6.98 13.08
N LYS A 89 -11.16 7.80 12.54
CA LYS A 89 -11.29 9.27 12.55
C LYS A 89 -12.59 9.73 11.90
N GLN A 90 -12.95 9.14 10.75
CA GLN A 90 -14.15 9.51 9.99
C GLN A 90 -15.44 9.05 10.67
N ILE A 91 -15.41 7.93 11.40
CA ILE A 91 -16.53 7.50 12.25
C ILE A 91 -16.76 8.52 13.37
N LEU A 92 -15.70 8.92 14.09
CA LEU A 92 -15.80 9.91 15.16
C LEU A 92 -16.26 11.28 14.65
N ALA A 93 -15.90 11.64 13.42
CA ALA A 93 -16.34 12.86 12.75
C ALA A 93 -17.74 12.74 12.10
N ASN A 94 -18.44 11.62 12.26
CA ASN A 94 -19.75 11.33 11.65
C ASN A 94 -19.78 11.49 10.10
N ASN A 95 -18.65 11.28 9.43
CA ASN A 95 -18.48 11.45 7.98
C ASN A 95 -18.04 10.15 7.26
N TYR A 96 -18.10 9.01 7.95
CA TYR A 96 -17.59 7.74 7.45
C TYR A 96 -18.22 7.28 6.12
N ALA A 97 -19.53 7.44 5.94
CA ALA A 97 -20.23 6.94 4.75
C ALA A 97 -19.75 7.62 3.45
N ALA A 98 -19.64 8.95 3.48
CA ALA A 98 -19.15 9.73 2.34
C ALA A 98 -17.65 9.43 2.08
N TRP A 99 -16.84 9.38 3.14
CA TRP A 99 -15.43 9.04 3.04
C TRP A 99 -15.21 7.64 2.46
N LYS A 100 -15.91 6.61 2.97
CA LYS A 100 -15.84 5.22 2.50
C LYS A 100 -16.14 5.14 1.01
N SER A 101 -17.20 5.80 0.56
CA SER A 101 -17.65 5.75 -0.83
C SER A 101 -16.58 6.28 -1.80
N ASN A 102 -15.85 7.33 -1.40
CA ASN A 102 -14.72 7.85 -2.15
C ASN A 102 -13.48 6.97 -2.04
N MET A 103 -13.18 6.49 -0.84
CA MET A 103 -12.00 5.66 -0.58
C MET A 103 -12.05 4.32 -1.33
N VAL A 104 -13.20 3.64 -1.35
CA VAL A 104 -13.38 2.38 -2.09
C VAL A 104 -13.12 2.58 -3.58
N LYS A 105 -13.64 3.66 -4.19
CA LYS A 105 -13.38 4.00 -5.60
C LYS A 105 -11.88 4.21 -5.84
N ARG A 106 -11.24 5.01 -4.97
CA ARG A 106 -9.81 5.31 -5.08
C ARG A 106 -8.94 4.07 -4.96
N LEU A 107 -9.20 3.20 -3.98
CA LEU A 107 -8.43 1.98 -3.75
C LEU A 107 -8.67 0.90 -4.82
N SER A 108 -9.78 0.98 -5.56
CA SER A 108 -10.05 0.06 -6.68
C SER A 108 -9.23 0.39 -7.94
N ASN A 109 -8.61 1.56 -8.00
CA ASN A 109 -7.78 1.96 -9.12
C ASN A 109 -6.50 1.11 -9.18
N ARG A 110 -6.18 0.59 -10.37
CA ARG A 110 -4.90 -0.04 -10.63
C ARG A 110 -3.96 1.00 -11.23
N LEU A 111 -2.90 1.30 -10.50
CA LEU A 111 -1.92 2.33 -10.85
C LEU A 111 -0.97 1.87 -11.91
#